data_AF-A0A9P4H6R2-F1
#
_entry.id   AF-A0A9P4H6R2-F1
#
_cell.length_a   1.000
_cell.length_b   1.000
_cell.length_c   1.000
_cell.angle_alpha   90.00
_cell.angle_beta   90.00
_cell.angle_gamma   90.00
#
_symmetry.space_group_name_H-M   'P 1'
#
loop_
_entity.id
_entity.type
_entity.pdbx_description
1 polymer ?
#
loop_
_entity_poly.entity_id
_entity_poly.type
_entity_poly.pdbx_seq_one_letter_code
_entity_poly.pdbx_strand_id
1 'polypeptide(L)'
;MAGILTKATPLVETTDEDWDLSFAVNAKGVFNCLKAEIEAIKGNERGNCSIVSAASVFGQFGAPGCAPYCTTKAAITSMSQVAAKENADIRINCIAPGLIDTPMLRSQNPGAVAESLQLPVMKRTAEPEEVAKVIAFLSSEEASFVTGTVWNVDGGWTQPPQTHYDFFPKALPSGPPPNAPFPIDLQALKREFLQLQARAHPDMHPQIDKKRAEATSARINEAYKTLQNPLHRAQYLLSLKGIEVAEDETAKVEDPELLMEVLEAREQIEEAEREVDLLEMKHENDQRIRDSEAVLEKVFQEEDIELAKSETIRLSIINSPRRASSSLLPSTMTTTSFQSAEAVADKDGLMHGVSAQELQILGEQCIEAKGKAYSFISPAPNTRSSTYPLSHILTGANVENASYPVGTCAERVAMGTAVHLGHRIGSFKAIGVSTDIDEFASPCGMCRQFLREFLALETPIFMFNREGKFIVRTMGELLPLSFGPDVLPPREEMRKVQDEDKAKTA
;
A
#
# COMPACT_ATOMS: atom_id res chain seq x y z
N MET A 1 1.38 -2.58 39.37
CA MET A 1 1.00 -3.99 39.22
C MET A 1 2.06 -4.84 39.88
N ALA A 2 1.65 -5.68 40.82
CA ALA A 2 2.57 -6.29 41.78
C ALA A 2 3.48 -7.35 41.13
N GLY A 3 4.71 -7.38 41.61
CA GLY A 3 5.75 -8.31 41.23
C GLY A 3 7.11 -7.69 41.47
N ILE A 4 8.15 -8.51 41.47
CA ILE A 4 9.54 -8.08 41.56
C ILE A 4 10.26 -8.48 40.27
N LEU A 5 11.22 -7.67 39.88
CA LEU A 5 12.20 -7.95 38.86
C LEU A 5 13.55 -8.00 39.56
N THR A 6 14.18 -9.17 39.59
CA THR A 6 15.55 -9.31 40.12
C THR A 6 16.55 -8.66 39.17
N LYS A 7 17.81 -8.52 39.62
CA LYS A 7 18.87 -7.95 38.79
C LYS A 7 19.01 -8.75 37.49
N ALA A 8 19.19 -8.05 36.37
CA ALA A 8 19.42 -8.69 35.09
C ALA A 8 20.72 -9.49 35.11
N THR A 9 20.61 -10.81 34.95
CA THR A 9 21.72 -11.78 35.08
C THR A 9 21.57 -12.85 34.00
N PRO A 10 22.65 -13.22 33.27
CA PRO A 10 22.61 -14.32 32.31
C PRO A 10 21.98 -15.59 32.91
N LEU A 11 21.27 -16.37 32.09
CA LEU A 11 20.52 -17.53 32.58
C LEU A 11 21.40 -18.49 33.40
N VAL A 12 22.63 -18.74 32.92
CA VAL A 12 23.61 -19.63 33.55
C VAL A 12 24.20 -19.09 34.86
N GLU A 13 24.04 -17.80 35.13
CA GLU A 13 24.52 -17.12 36.34
C GLU A 13 23.37 -16.80 37.31
N THR A 14 22.13 -17.14 36.94
CA THR A 14 20.96 -16.91 37.79
C THR A 14 21.05 -17.80 39.02
N THR A 15 20.98 -17.18 40.21
CA THR A 15 21.04 -17.90 41.48
C THR A 15 19.72 -18.59 41.79
N ASP A 16 19.77 -19.71 42.53
CA ASP A 16 18.57 -20.38 43.01
C ASP A 16 17.76 -19.45 43.92
N GLU A 17 18.42 -18.59 44.69
CA GLU A 17 17.76 -17.61 45.55
C GLU A 17 16.95 -16.58 44.75
N ASP A 18 17.51 -16.02 43.68
CA ASP A 18 16.80 -15.06 42.81
C ASP A 18 15.64 -15.73 42.07
N TRP A 19 15.82 -16.99 41.67
CA TRP A 19 14.79 -17.81 41.04
C TRP A 19 13.62 -18.05 42.00
N ASP A 20 13.91 -18.59 43.18
CA ASP A 20 12.93 -18.93 44.21
C ASP A 20 12.19 -17.69 44.71
N LEU A 21 12.90 -16.58 44.92
CA LEU A 21 12.29 -15.32 45.31
C LEU A 21 11.30 -14.81 44.25
N SER A 22 11.69 -14.84 42.97
CA SER A 22 10.83 -14.44 41.87
C SER A 22 9.57 -15.29 41.79
N PHE A 23 9.70 -16.62 41.90
CA PHE A 23 8.56 -17.54 41.88
C PHE A 23 7.66 -17.39 43.11
N ALA A 24 8.24 -17.25 44.30
CA ALA A 24 7.51 -17.07 45.54
C ALA A 24 6.64 -15.81 45.50
N VAL A 25 7.15 -14.70 44.97
CA VAL A 25 6.43 -13.43 44.88
C VAL A 25 5.50 -13.38 43.68
N ASN A 26 6.03 -13.57 42.46
CA ASN A 26 5.28 -13.30 41.23
C ASN A 26 4.27 -14.40 40.91
N ALA A 27 4.68 -15.67 40.98
CA ALA A 27 3.82 -16.79 40.57
C ALA A 27 2.96 -17.29 41.74
N LYS A 28 3.59 -17.68 42.85
CA LYS A 28 2.89 -18.23 44.02
C LYS A 28 2.01 -17.18 44.72
N GLY A 29 2.44 -15.92 44.75
CA GLY A 29 1.61 -14.82 45.24
C GLY A 29 0.30 -14.68 44.47
N VAL A 30 0.36 -14.63 43.15
CA VAL A 30 -0.83 -14.54 42.29
C VAL A 30 -1.69 -15.81 42.38
N PHE A 31 -1.09 -17.00 42.46
CA PHE A 31 -1.83 -18.24 42.68
C PHE A 31 -2.67 -18.18 43.95
N ASN A 32 -2.10 -17.72 45.06
CA ASN A 32 -2.79 -17.61 46.33
C ASN A 32 -3.94 -16.59 46.27
N CYS A 33 -3.71 -15.42 45.65
CA CYS A 33 -4.76 -14.41 45.46
C CYS A 33 -5.90 -14.96 44.60
N LEU A 34 -5.58 -15.50 43.42
CA LEU A 34 -6.56 -16.02 42.47
C LEU A 34 -7.42 -17.13 43.10
N LYS A 35 -6.79 -18.06 43.85
CA LYS A 35 -7.52 -19.09 44.59
C LYS A 35 -8.49 -18.48 45.60
N ALA A 36 -8.01 -17.56 46.44
CA ALA A 36 -8.83 -16.94 47.48
C ALA A 36 -9.97 -16.08 46.90
N GLU A 37 -9.72 -15.35 45.82
CA GLU A 37 -10.73 -14.54 45.12
C GLU A 37 -11.83 -15.42 44.53
N ILE A 38 -11.47 -16.52 43.85
CA ILE A 38 -12.44 -17.47 43.28
C ILE A 38 -13.29 -18.11 44.39
N GLU A 39 -12.68 -18.56 45.48
CA GLU A 39 -13.40 -19.13 46.64
C GLU A 39 -14.37 -18.10 47.25
N ALA A 40 -13.93 -16.86 47.42
CA ALA A 40 -14.75 -15.79 47.97
C ALA A 40 -15.92 -15.37 47.06
N ILE A 41 -15.72 -15.37 45.73
CA ILE A 41 -16.78 -15.04 44.78
C ILE A 41 -17.84 -16.15 44.73
N LYS A 42 -17.40 -17.41 44.63
CA LYS A 42 -18.31 -18.57 44.61
C LYS A 42 -19.20 -18.65 45.85
N GLY A 43 -18.71 -18.22 47.01
CA GLY A 43 -19.47 -18.24 48.26
C GLY A 43 -20.55 -17.16 48.41
N ASN A 44 -20.63 -16.15 47.53
CA ASN A 44 -21.45 -14.95 47.75
C ASN A 44 -22.60 -14.74 46.75
N GLU A 45 -22.90 -15.72 45.87
CA GLU A 45 -23.97 -15.65 44.85
C GLU A 45 -23.99 -14.35 44.01
N ARG A 46 -22.83 -13.69 43.86
CA ARG A 46 -22.72 -12.45 43.09
C ARG A 46 -22.62 -12.76 41.61
N GLY A 47 -23.65 -12.41 40.84
CA GLY A 47 -23.60 -12.40 39.38
C GLY A 47 -22.61 -11.35 38.84
N ASN A 48 -21.99 -11.66 37.71
CA ASN A 48 -21.00 -10.83 36.99
C ASN A 48 -19.77 -10.40 37.81
N CYS A 49 -18.93 -11.37 38.18
CA CYS A 49 -17.63 -11.08 38.78
C CYS A 49 -16.51 -11.15 37.74
N SER A 50 -15.50 -10.28 37.89
CA SER A 50 -14.31 -10.24 37.03
C SER A 50 -13.04 -10.25 37.87
N ILE A 51 -12.05 -11.03 37.44
CA ILE A 51 -10.70 -11.07 38.00
C ILE A 51 -9.72 -10.73 36.87
N VAL A 52 -8.82 -9.78 37.13
CA VAL A 52 -7.80 -9.35 36.18
C VAL A 52 -6.42 -9.53 36.81
N SER A 53 -5.66 -10.52 36.33
CA SER A 53 -4.27 -10.73 36.76
C SER A 53 -3.28 -9.95 35.91
N ALA A 54 -2.15 -9.58 36.50
CA ALA A 54 -1.10 -8.81 35.83
C ALA A 54 0.11 -9.69 35.44
N ALA A 55 0.19 -10.06 34.17
CA ALA A 55 1.36 -10.68 33.57
C ALA A 55 2.35 -9.61 33.06
N SER A 56 2.96 -9.84 31.89
CA SER A 56 3.86 -8.94 31.18
C SER A 56 4.07 -9.46 29.76
N VAL A 57 4.41 -8.57 28.83
CA VAL A 57 4.89 -8.98 27.49
C VAL A 57 6.13 -9.87 27.56
N PHE A 58 6.97 -9.70 28.59
CA PHE A 58 8.11 -10.57 28.87
C PHE A 58 7.71 -11.99 29.31
N GLY A 59 6.43 -12.24 29.58
CA GLY A 59 5.90 -13.60 29.75
C GLY A 59 5.50 -14.27 28.43
N GLN A 60 5.42 -13.51 27.33
CA GLN A 60 5.09 -14.01 25.99
C GLN A 60 6.34 -14.21 25.13
N PHE A 61 7.36 -13.37 25.34
CA PHE A 61 8.69 -13.52 24.77
C PHE A 61 9.77 -13.35 25.86
N GLY A 62 10.90 -14.03 25.72
CA GLY A 62 12.00 -13.92 26.67
C GLY A 62 12.80 -12.63 26.49
N ALA A 63 13.29 -12.06 27.59
CA ALA A 63 14.25 -10.97 27.58
C ALA A 63 15.58 -11.46 28.19
N PRO A 64 16.74 -11.25 27.53
CA PRO A 64 18.04 -11.59 28.09
C PRO A 64 18.21 -11.00 29.50
N GLY A 65 18.74 -11.79 30.42
CA GLY A 65 18.95 -11.37 31.80
C GLY A 65 17.73 -11.49 32.73
N CYS A 66 16.53 -11.75 32.20
CA CYS A 66 15.27 -11.67 32.96
C CYS A 66 14.57 -13.03 33.14
N ALA A 67 15.29 -14.14 33.06
CA ALA A 67 14.68 -15.48 32.99
C ALA A 67 13.68 -15.82 34.12
N PRO A 68 13.98 -15.58 35.43
CA PRO A 68 12.99 -15.80 36.49
C PRO A 68 11.72 -14.97 36.31
N TYR A 69 11.88 -13.70 35.94
CA TYR A 69 10.75 -12.79 35.72
C TYR A 69 9.89 -13.24 34.52
N CYS A 70 10.51 -13.49 33.36
CA CYS A 70 9.82 -13.97 32.17
C CYS A 70 9.01 -15.24 32.45
N THR A 71 9.65 -16.22 33.11
CA THR A 71 9.01 -17.50 33.42
C THR A 71 7.82 -17.34 34.38
N THR A 72 7.97 -16.50 35.42
CA THR A 72 6.86 -16.26 36.36
C THR A 72 5.69 -15.53 35.71
N LYS A 73 5.93 -14.59 34.79
CA LYS A 73 4.88 -13.90 34.04
C LYS A 73 4.19 -14.81 33.02
N ALA A 74 4.90 -15.76 32.42
CA ALA A 74 4.31 -16.83 31.61
C ALA A 74 3.42 -17.75 32.45
N ALA A 75 3.86 -18.10 33.67
CA ALA A 75 3.08 -18.93 34.60
C ALA A 75 1.74 -18.28 34.98
N ILE A 76 1.72 -16.96 35.25
CA ILE A 76 0.49 -16.20 35.54
C ILE A 76 -0.49 -16.31 34.37
N THR A 77 0.00 -16.20 33.13
CA THR A 77 -0.82 -16.29 31.92
C THR A 77 -1.53 -17.64 31.84
N SER A 78 -0.75 -18.73 31.90
CA SER A 78 -1.28 -20.10 31.82
C SER A 78 -2.27 -20.38 32.97
N MET A 79 -1.91 -20.01 34.19
CA MET A 79 -2.75 -20.21 35.37
C MET A 79 -4.08 -19.45 35.28
N SER A 80 -4.07 -18.20 34.78
CA SER A 80 -5.30 -17.40 34.60
C SER A 80 -6.22 -18.03 33.57
N GLN A 81 -5.67 -18.58 32.48
CA GLN A 81 -6.43 -19.27 31.44
C GLN A 81 -7.05 -20.58 31.94
N VAL A 82 -6.31 -21.35 32.75
CA VAL A 82 -6.85 -22.54 33.42
C VAL A 82 -8.01 -22.15 34.33
N ALA A 83 -7.82 -21.16 35.19
CA ALA A 83 -8.86 -20.69 36.09
C ALA A 83 -10.10 -20.20 35.33
N ALA A 84 -9.94 -19.48 34.21
CA ALA A 84 -11.08 -19.05 33.39
C ALA A 84 -11.91 -20.23 32.86
N LYS A 85 -11.26 -21.32 32.43
CA LYS A 85 -11.93 -22.52 31.92
C LYS A 85 -12.65 -23.30 33.01
N GLU A 86 -12.16 -23.25 34.24
CA GLU A 86 -12.74 -23.93 35.40
C GLU A 86 -13.89 -23.15 36.06
N ASN A 87 -14.11 -21.89 35.69
CA ASN A 87 -15.03 -20.98 36.37
C ASN A 87 -15.90 -20.20 35.36
N ALA A 88 -16.91 -20.85 34.78
CA ALA A 88 -17.77 -20.24 33.76
C ALA A 88 -18.53 -18.98 34.23
N ASP A 89 -18.82 -18.88 35.53
CA ASP A 89 -19.57 -17.76 36.12
C ASP A 89 -18.69 -16.56 36.51
N ILE A 90 -17.36 -16.67 36.32
CA ILE A 90 -16.39 -15.62 36.65
C ILE A 90 -15.57 -15.30 35.41
N ARG A 91 -15.51 -14.03 35.02
CA ARG A 91 -14.65 -13.59 33.93
C ARG A 91 -13.24 -13.43 34.44
N ILE A 92 -12.32 -14.28 33.99
CA ILE A 92 -10.93 -14.26 34.46
C ILE A 92 -10.04 -13.96 33.26
N ASN A 93 -9.43 -12.78 33.28
CA ASN A 93 -8.54 -12.33 32.21
C ASN A 93 -7.17 -11.94 32.77
N CYS A 94 -6.22 -11.80 31.86
CA CYS A 94 -4.90 -11.30 32.19
C CYS A 94 -4.57 -10.10 31.29
N ILE A 95 -3.83 -9.14 31.84
CA ILE A 95 -3.20 -8.08 31.04
C ILE A 95 -1.69 -8.36 30.95
N ALA A 96 -1.10 -8.05 29.80
CA ALA A 96 0.32 -8.13 29.53
C ALA A 96 0.84 -6.72 29.16
N PRO A 97 1.29 -5.94 30.16
CA PRO A 97 1.82 -4.60 29.92
C PRO A 97 3.21 -4.66 29.27
N GLY A 98 3.46 -3.71 28.36
CA GLY A 98 4.75 -3.44 27.74
C GLY A 98 5.58 -2.44 28.54
N LEU A 99 6.15 -1.44 27.85
CA LEU A 99 6.98 -0.41 28.47
C LEU A 99 6.10 0.63 29.19
N ILE A 100 5.93 0.48 30.50
CA ILE A 100 5.08 1.35 31.34
C ILE A 100 5.94 2.14 32.33
N ASP A 101 5.69 3.45 32.44
CA ASP A 101 6.43 4.34 33.34
C ASP A 101 6.06 4.09 34.80
N THR A 102 6.73 3.12 35.41
CA THR A 102 6.53 2.70 36.80
C THR A 102 7.85 2.79 37.58
N PRO A 103 7.82 2.84 38.93
CA PRO A 103 9.04 2.78 39.73
C PRO A 103 9.96 1.59 39.39
N MET A 104 9.38 0.45 39.00
CA MET A 104 10.13 -0.73 38.54
C MET A 104 10.93 -0.43 37.26
N LEU A 105 10.32 0.23 36.27
CA LEU A 105 11.03 0.62 35.05
C LEU A 105 12.08 1.70 35.33
N ARG A 106 11.75 2.71 36.15
CA ARG A 106 12.65 3.81 36.51
C ARG A 106 13.88 3.33 37.30
N SER A 107 13.80 2.19 37.98
CA SER A 107 14.95 1.57 38.65
C SER A 107 15.91 0.84 37.71
N GLN A 108 15.55 0.67 36.43
CA GLN A 108 16.43 0.11 35.40
C GLN A 108 17.35 1.18 34.82
N ASN A 109 18.50 0.77 34.30
CA ASN A 109 19.46 1.69 33.70
C ASN A 109 18.89 2.26 32.37
N PRO A 110 18.71 3.58 32.24
CA PRO A 110 18.06 4.19 31.06
C PRO A 110 18.74 3.87 29.72
N GLY A 111 20.08 3.72 29.72
CA GLY A 111 20.84 3.39 28.51
C GLY A 111 20.57 1.98 27.99
N ALA A 112 20.38 1.01 28.89
CA ALA A 112 20.12 -0.38 28.52
C ALA A 112 18.71 -0.60 27.94
N VAL A 113 17.72 0.21 28.36
CA VAL A 113 16.34 0.12 27.88
C VAL A 113 16.21 0.70 26.45
N ALA A 114 16.98 1.72 26.12
CA ALA A 114 16.97 2.37 24.81
C ALA A 114 17.72 1.58 23.72
N GLU A 115 18.79 0.86 24.09
CA GLU A 115 19.60 0.05 23.15
C GLU A 115 19.13 -1.40 23.01
N SER A 116 18.56 -2.02 24.05
CA SER A 116 18.35 -3.49 24.07
C SER A 116 16.94 -3.96 23.68
N LEU A 117 16.00 -3.05 23.47
CA LEU A 117 14.61 -3.39 23.23
C LEU A 117 14.13 -2.69 21.97
N GLN A 118 13.64 -3.49 21.00
CA GLN A 118 12.81 -2.97 19.92
C GLN A 118 11.69 -2.17 20.58
N LEU A 119 11.73 -0.85 20.44
CA LEU A 119 10.72 0.00 21.06
C LEU A 119 9.33 -0.41 20.56
N PRO A 120 8.27 -0.24 21.37
CA PRO A 120 6.90 -0.35 20.89
C PRO A 120 6.70 0.39 19.56
N VAL A 121 5.77 -0.06 18.71
CA VAL A 121 5.42 0.64 17.45
C VAL A 121 5.09 2.12 17.70
N MET A 122 4.50 2.44 18.85
CA MET A 122 4.22 3.81 19.26
C MET A 122 5.45 4.64 19.70
N LYS A 123 6.65 4.04 19.73
CA LYS A 123 7.96 4.66 20.04
C LYS A 123 7.99 5.48 21.33
N ARG A 124 7.17 5.13 22.31
CA ARG A 124 7.09 5.79 23.62
C ARG A 124 6.78 4.80 24.74
N THR A 125 7.10 5.20 25.95
CA THR A 125 6.60 4.58 27.18
C THR A 125 5.13 4.97 27.39
N ALA A 126 4.34 4.06 27.96
CA ALA A 126 2.95 4.32 28.33
C ALA A 126 2.81 4.72 29.80
N GLU A 127 1.80 5.51 30.10
CA GLU A 127 1.45 5.91 31.47
C GLU A 127 0.67 4.78 32.19
N PRO A 128 0.82 4.62 33.51
CA PRO A 128 0.07 3.62 34.28
C PRO A 128 -1.45 3.70 34.09
N GLU A 129 -1.99 4.90 33.88
CA GLU A 129 -3.41 5.16 33.65
C GLU A 129 -3.91 4.51 32.35
N GLU A 130 -3.05 4.35 31.34
CA GLU A 130 -3.39 3.66 30.09
C GLU A 130 -3.67 2.18 30.35
N VAL A 131 -2.90 1.54 31.22
CA VAL A 131 -3.16 0.16 31.65
C VAL A 131 -4.40 0.07 32.54
N ALA A 132 -4.57 1.04 33.46
CA ALA A 132 -5.72 1.09 34.36
C ALA A 132 -7.06 1.15 33.60
N LYS A 133 -7.11 1.88 32.47
CA LYS A 133 -8.29 1.93 31.60
C LYS A 133 -8.68 0.56 31.05
N VAL A 134 -7.70 -0.26 30.64
CA VAL A 134 -7.95 -1.62 30.16
C VAL A 134 -8.43 -2.52 31.29
N ILE A 135 -7.84 -2.42 32.48
CA ILE A 135 -8.31 -3.15 33.67
C ILE A 135 -9.76 -2.77 34.01
N ALA A 136 -10.09 -1.48 33.96
CA ALA A 136 -11.43 -0.98 34.22
C ALA A 136 -12.44 -1.54 33.20
N PHE A 137 -12.09 -1.54 31.91
CA PHE A 137 -12.90 -2.16 30.85
C PHE A 137 -13.13 -3.66 31.14
N LEU A 138 -12.06 -4.42 31.40
CA LEU A 138 -12.16 -5.86 31.70
C LEU A 138 -12.97 -6.15 32.97
N SER A 139 -12.99 -5.21 33.92
CA SER A 139 -13.76 -5.32 35.16
C SER A 139 -15.23 -4.89 34.97
N SER A 140 -15.57 -4.23 33.86
CA SER A 140 -16.92 -3.71 33.58
C SER A 140 -17.82 -4.73 32.87
N GLU A 141 -19.11 -4.39 32.74
CA GLU A 141 -20.10 -5.12 31.94
C GLU A 141 -19.83 -5.08 30.42
N GLU A 142 -19.08 -4.08 29.94
CA GLU A 142 -18.73 -3.97 28.51
C GLU A 142 -17.87 -5.14 28.03
N ALA A 143 -17.17 -5.79 28.97
CA ALA A 143 -16.37 -6.99 28.75
C ALA A 143 -17.13 -8.30 29.10
N SER A 144 -18.47 -8.29 29.07
CA SER A 144 -19.34 -9.41 29.50
C SER A 144 -19.08 -10.75 28.80
N PHE A 145 -18.49 -10.75 27.60
CA PHE A 145 -18.12 -11.97 26.86
C PHE A 145 -16.59 -12.18 26.74
N VAL A 146 -15.80 -11.43 27.52
CA VAL A 146 -14.34 -11.51 27.52
C VAL A 146 -13.89 -12.30 28.74
N THR A 147 -13.36 -13.52 28.54
CA THR A 147 -12.78 -14.36 29.60
C THR A 147 -11.70 -15.28 29.02
N GLY A 148 -10.70 -15.65 29.81
CA GLY A 148 -9.60 -16.52 29.40
C GLY A 148 -8.60 -15.90 28.42
N THR A 149 -8.63 -14.57 28.25
CA THR A 149 -7.80 -13.86 27.28
C THR A 149 -6.65 -13.11 27.93
N VAL A 150 -5.57 -12.91 27.16
CA VAL A 150 -4.43 -12.07 27.53
C VAL A 150 -4.48 -10.80 26.70
N TRP A 151 -4.61 -9.66 27.36
CA TRP A 151 -4.73 -8.35 26.72
C TRP A 151 -3.39 -7.63 26.74
N ASN A 152 -2.79 -7.45 25.57
CA ASN A 152 -1.52 -6.77 25.43
C ASN A 152 -1.75 -5.25 25.50
N VAL A 153 -1.10 -4.59 26.45
CA VAL A 153 -1.13 -3.14 26.64
C VAL A 153 0.29 -2.63 26.49
N ASP A 154 0.79 -2.63 25.25
CA ASP A 154 2.21 -2.58 24.98
C ASP A 154 2.60 -1.67 23.81
N GLY A 155 1.66 -0.91 23.25
CA GLY A 155 1.92 -0.02 22.12
C GLY A 155 2.34 -0.74 20.83
N GLY A 156 1.98 -2.02 20.67
CA GLY A 156 2.31 -2.83 19.49
C GLY A 156 3.66 -3.55 19.59
N TRP A 157 4.16 -3.80 20.80
CA TRP A 157 5.50 -4.38 20.98
C TRP A 157 5.54 -5.89 20.72
N THR A 158 4.58 -6.64 21.23
CA THR A 158 4.49 -8.11 21.08
C THR A 158 4.03 -8.57 19.70
N GLN A 159 3.33 -7.71 18.96
CA GLN A 159 2.95 -7.99 17.59
C GLN A 159 4.02 -7.38 16.69
N PRO A 160 4.97 -8.17 16.14
CA PRO A 160 5.79 -7.66 15.06
C PRO A 160 4.84 -7.16 13.97
N PRO A 161 5.14 -6.02 13.31
CA PRO A 161 4.34 -5.58 12.18
C PRO A 161 4.28 -6.74 11.19
N GLN A 162 3.07 -7.16 10.82
CA GLN A 162 2.87 -8.25 9.89
C GLN A 162 3.63 -7.91 8.60
N THR A 163 4.72 -8.63 8.37
CA THR A 163 5.60 -8.40 7.24
C THR A 163 5.04 -9.11 6.01
N HIS A 164 5.53 -8.74 4.83
CA HIS A 164 5.22 -9.46 3.60
C HIS A 164 5.65 -10.93 3.66
N TYR A 165 6.68 -11.26 4.44
CA TYR A 165 7.16 -12.63 4.64
C TYR A 165 6.15 -13.49 5.40
N ASP A 166 5.42 -12.91 6.36
CA ASP A 166 4.45 -13.64 7.19
C ASP A 166 3.23 -14.17 6.41
N PHE A 167 3.01 -13.66 5.20
CA PHE A 167 1.96 -14.18 4.31
C PHE A 167 2.33 -15.52 3.67
N PHE A 168 3.61 -15.88 3.60
CA PHE A 168 4.10 -17.06 2.87
C PHE A 168 4.89 -18.04 3.77
N PRO A 169 4.28 -18.59 4.84
CA PRO A 169 4.99 -19.42 5.81
C PRO A 169 5.52 -20.75 5.26
N LYS A 170 4.96 -21.28 4.15
CA LYS A 170 5.47 -22.53 3.55
C LYS A 170 6.67 -22.30 2.64
N ALA A 171 6.67 -21.20 1.89
CA ALA A 171 7.76 -20.82 1.01
C ALA A 171 8.90 -20.16 1.78
N LEU A 172 8.57 -19.41 2.84
CA LEU A 172 9.51 -18.60 3.62
C LEU A 172 9.36 -18.91 5.13
N PRO A 173 9.68 -20.14 5.57
CA PRO A 173 9.48 -20.55 6.97
C PRO A 173 10.39 -19.81 7.96
N SER A 174 11.54 -19.31 7.48
CA SER A 174 12.54 -18.63 8.30
C SER A 174 12.36 -17.10 8.34
N GLY A 175 11.36 -16.55 7.66
CA GLY A 175 11.08 -15.11 7.63
C GLY A 175 12.09 -14.29 6.81
N PRO A 176 12.27 -12.99 7.11
CA PRO A 176 13.24 -12.13 6.43
C PRO A 176 14.70 -12.42 6.87
N PRO A 177 15.70 -11.99 6.08
CA PRO A 177 17.11 -11.93 6.52
C PRO A 177 17.28 -11.17 7.85
N PRO A 178 18.23 -11.56 8.72
CA PRO A 178 19.38 -12.45 8.49
C PRO A 178 19.09 -13.95 8.71
N ASN A 179 17.92 -14.30 9.23
CA ASN A 179 17.56 -15.70 9.55
C ASN A 179 17.29 -16.57 8.32
N ALA A 180 17.20 -15.94 7.15
CA ALA A 180 16.92 -16.55 5.86
C ALA A 180 17.81 -15.92 4.76
N PRO A 181 18.10 -16.64 3.67
CA PRO A 181 18.77 -16.06 2.52
C PRO A 181 17.95 -14.93 1.89
N PHE A 182 18.62 -13.92 1.34
CA PHE A 182 17.96 -12.85 0.59
C PHE A 182 17.32 -13.36 -0.72
N PRO A 183 17.98 -14.24 -1.51
CA PRO A 183 17.35 -14.91 -2.65
C PRO A 183 16.24 -15.85 -2.17
N ILE A 184 15.08 -15.79 -2.82
CA ILE A 184 13.92 -16.63 -2.50
C ILE A 184 13.59 -17.58 -3.65
N ASP A 185 13.05 -18.75 -3.34
CA ASP A 185 12.51 -19.67 -4.35
C ASP A 185 11.18 -19.12 -4.90
N LEU A 186 11.26 -18.51 -6.09
CA LEU A 186 10.11 -17.95 -6.80
C LEU A 186 9.04 -18.99 -7.17
N GLN A 187 9.42 -20.26 -7.37
CA GLN A 187 8.45 -21.32 -7.68
C GLN A 187 7.66 -21.69 -6.42
N ALA A 188 8.34 -21.86 -5.28
CA ALA A 188 7.69 -22.11 -4.00
C ALA A 188 6.76 -20.95 -3.62
N LEU A 189 7.23 -19.69 -3.76
CA LEU A 189 6.44 -18.49 -3.52
C LEU A 189 5.19 -18.43 -4.39
N LYS A 190 5.33 -18.64 -5.71
CA LYS A 190 4.19 -18.62 -6.66
C LYS A 190 3.16 -19.72 -6.34
N ARG A 191 3.62 -20.92 -5.97
CA ARG A 191 2.72 -22.02 -5.60
C ARG A 191 1.91 -21.70 -4.36
N GLU A 192 2.54 -21.11 -3.34
CA GLU A 192 1.83 -20.70 -2.13
C GLU A 192 0.90 -19.51 -2.38
N PHE A 193 1.33 -18.53 -3.16
CA PHE A 193 0.50 -17.41 -3.60
C PHE A 193 -0.82 -17.88 -4.23
N LEU A 194 -0.77 -18.81 -5.19
CA LEU A 194 -1.97 -19.36 -5.83
C LEU A 194 -2.88 -20.08 -4.83
N GLN A 195 -2.32 -20.80 -3.86
CA GLN A 195 -3.11 -21.47 -2.80
C GLN A 195 -3.82 -20.47 -1.89
N LEU A 196 -3.13 -19.38 -1.52
CA LEU A 196 -3.68 -18.34 -0.67
C LEU A 196 -4.74 -17.52 -1.40
N GLN A 197 -4.49 -17.18 -2.67
CA GLN A 197 -5.45 -16.46 -3.51
C GLN A 197 -6.72 -17.29 -3.75
N ALA A 198 -6.60 -18.59 -3.97
CA ALA A 198 -7.77 -19.48 -4.11
C ALA A 198 -8.64 -19.53 -2.85
N ARG A 199 -8.05 -19.39 -1.65
CA ARG A 199 -8.77 -19.34 -0.36
C ARG A 199 -9.34 -17.95 -0.05
N ALA A 200 -8.63 -16.90 -0.46
CA ALA A 200 -9.00 -15.51 -0.21
C ALA A 200 -9.88 -14.91 -1.33
N HIS A 201 -10.23 -15.68 -2.37
CA HIS A 201 -10.98 -15.18 -3.52
C HIS A 201 -12.36 -14.65 -3.09
N PRO A 202 -12.76 -13.42 -3.44
CA PRO A 202 -14.00 -12.78 -2.97
C PRO A 202 -15.27 -13.57 -3.27
N ASP A 203 -15.28 -14.37 -4.34
CA ASP A 203 -16.44 -15.16 -4.76
C ASP A 203 -16.61 -16.48 -3.98
N MET A 204 -15.63 -16.84 -3.15
CA MET A 204 -15.71 -18.01 -2.25
C MET A 204 -16.34 -17.67 -0.90
N HIS A 205 -16.62 -16.39 -0.63
CA HIS A 205 -17.09 -15.91 0.67
C HIS A 205 -18.51 -15.32 0.59
N PRO A 206 -19.35 -15.51 1.62
CA PRO A 206 -20.64 -14.85 1.74
C PRO A 206 -20.51 -13.32 1.67
N GLN A 207 -21.55 -12.62 1.23
CA GLN A 207 -21.56 -11.15 1.04
C GLN A 207 -21.06 -10.33 2.24
N ILE A 208 -21.26 -10.84 3.47
CA ILE A 208 -20.81 -10.21 4.72
C ILE A 208 -19.28 -10.21 4.84
N ASP A 209 -18.63 -11.27 4.35
CA ASP A 209 -17.18 -11.47 4.45
C ASP A 209 -16.42 -11.03 3.19
N LYS A 210 -17.14 -10.64 2.11
CA LYS A 210 -16.53 -10.30 0.82
C LYS A 210 -15.53 -9.14 0.91
N LYS A 211 -15.86 -8.07 1.66
CA LYS A 211 -14.93 -6.95 1.90
C LYS A 211 -13.66 -7.37 2.64
N ARG A 212 -13.77 -8.33 3.58
CA ARG A 212 -12.63 -8.85 4.33
C ARG A 212 -11.76 -9.73 3.44
N ALA A 213 -12.37 -10.54 2.58
CA ALA A 213 -11.69 -11.37 1.60
C ALA A 213 -10.93 -10.50 0.57
N GLU A 214 -11.55 -9.43 0.06
CA GLU A 214 -10.92 -8.46 -0.85
C GLU A 214 -9.70 -7.79 -0.22
N ALA A 215 -9.83 -7.25 1.00
CA ALA A 215 -8.72 -6.63 1.72
C ALA A 215 -7.56 -7.62 1.97
N THR A 216 -7.89 -8.88 2.29
CA THR A 216 -6.88 -9.93 2.50
C THR A 216 -6.18 -10.30 1.18
N SER A 217 -6.93 -10.41 0.09
CA SER A 217 -6.38 -10.69 -1.24
C SER A 217 -5.48 -9.55 -1.74
N ALA A 218 -5.83 -8.28 -1.47
CA ALA A 218 -5.01 -7.14 -1.85
C ALA A 218 -3.64 -7.17 -1.17
N ARG A 219 -3.62 -7.45 0.14
CA ARG A 219 -2.37 -7.56 0.92
C ARG A 219 -1.50 -8.74 0.46
N ILE A 220 -2.10 -9.88 0.11
CA ILE A 220 -1.37 -11.02 -0.46
C ILE A 220 -0.74 -10.66 -1.82
N ASN A 221 -1.47 -9.92 -2.67
CA ASN A 221 -0.96 -9.47 -3.96
C ASN A 221 0.21 -8.49 -3.82
N GLU A 222 0.09 -7.53 -2.91
CA GLU A 222 1.15 -6.58 -2.59
C GLU A 222 2.40 -7.31 -2.07
N ALA A 223 2.23 -8.21 -1.10
CA ALA A 223 3.32 -9.01 -0.55
C ALA A 223 4.01 -9.85 -1.64
N TYR A 224 3.24 -10.51 -2.52
CA TYR A 224 3.79 -11.30 -3.62
C TYR A 224 4.62 -10.44 -4.59
N LYS A 225 4.08 -9.30 -5.04
CA LYS A 225 4.78 -8.39 -5.98
C LYS A 225 6.07 -7.83 -5.39
N THR A 226 6.02 -7.45 -4.12
CA THR A 226 7.18 -6.90 -3.39
C THR A 226 8.26 -7.97 -3.20
N LEU A 227 7.88 -9.18 -2.80
CA LEU A 227 8.85 -10.26 -2.60
C LEU A 227 9.38 -10.82 -3.91
N GLN A 228 8.60 -10.82 -5.00
CA GLN A 228 9.02 -11.36 -6.29
C GLN A 228 10.19 -10.58 -6.90
N ASN A 229 10.16 -9.24 -6.87
CA ASN A 229 11.20 -8.40 -7.45
C ASN A 229 12.34 -8.16 -6.44
N PRO A 230 13.60 -8.50 -6.76
CA PRO A 230 14.73 -8.32 -5.86
C PRO A 230 14.92 -6.86 -5.40
N LEU A 231 14.67 -5.89 -6.28
CA LEU A 231 14.74 -4.46 -5.95
C LEU A 231 13.68 -4.08 -4.91
N HIS A 232 12.41 -4.42 -5.17
CA HIS A 232 11.32 -4.12 -4.24
C HIS A 232 11.52 -4.84 -2.91
N ARG A 233 12.06 -6.07 -2.93
CA ARG A 233 12.40 -6.83 -1.73
C ARG A 233 13.47 -6.10 -0.90
N ALA A 234 14.54 -5.63 -1.54
CA ALA A 234 15.60 -4.88 -0.86
C ALA A 234 15.10 -3.55 -0.29
N GLN A 235 14.34 -2.77 -1.07
CA GLN A 235 13.68 -1.54 -0.62
C GLN A 235 12.74 -1.80 0.56
N TYR A 236 11.97 -2.87 0.51
CA TYR A 236 11.06 -3.26 1.59
C TYR A 236 11.82 -3.62 2.87
N LEU A 237 12.88 -4.42 2.78
CA LEU A 237 13.72 -4.77 3.93
C LEU A 237 14.36 -3.53 4.58
N LEU A 238 14.83 -2.58 3.77
CA LEU A 238 15.34 -1.29 4.27
C LEU A 238 14.22 -0.45 4.92
N SER A 239 13.01 -0.45 4.35
CA SER A 239 11.86 0.26 4.91
C SER A 239 11.46 -0.28 6.29
N LEU A 240 11.58 -1.60 6.51
CA LEU A 240 11.35 -2.22 7.82
C LEU A 240 12.35 -1.74 8.88
N LYS A 241 13.55 -1.33 8.46
CA LYS A 241 14.58 -0.72 9.31
C LYS A 241 14.43 0.81 9.42
N GLY A 242 13.41 1.39 8.78
CA GLY A 242 13.12 2.83 8.81
C GLY A 242 13.88 3.64 7.76
N ILE A 243 14.43 3.00 6.72
CA ILE A 243 15.20 3.66 5.66
C ILE A 243 14.40 3.60 4.36
N GLU A 244 14.05 4.78 3.84
CA GLU A 244 13.39 4.90 2.55
C GLU A 244 14.43 5.14 1.45
N VAL A 245 14.47 4.24 0.45
CA VAL A 245 15.27 4.40 -0.76
C VAL A 245 14.33 4.84 -1.88
N ALA A 246 14.25 6.14 -2.12
CA ALA A 246 13.44 6.71 -3.20
C ALA A 246 14.08 6.41 -4.57
N GLU A 247 13.26 6.23 -5.61
CA GLU A 247 13.73 6.09 -7.00
C GLU A 247 14.60 7.29 -7.44
N ASP A 248 14.33 8.48 -6.92
CA ASP A 248 15.08 9.71 -7.21
C ASP A 248 16.51 9.72 -6.63
N GLU A 249 16.82 8.87 -5.64
CA GLU A 249 18.19 8.74 -5.11
C GLU A 249 19.15 8.08 -6.12
N THR A 250 18.64 7.45 -7.19
CA THR A 250 19.44 6.96 -8.32
C THR A 250 20.26 8.04 -9.01
N ALA A 251 19.86 9.31 -8.89
CA ALA A 251 20.60 10.45 -9.43
C ALA A 251 21.78 10.89 -8.55
N LYS A 252 21.92 10.37 -7.33
CA LYS A 252 22.96 10.75 -6.35
C LYS A 252 24.12 9.74 -6.28
N VAL A 253 24.18 8.80 -7.22
CA VAL A 253 25.18 7.73 -7.22
C VAL A 253 26.55 8.34 -7.50
N GLU A 254 27.47 8.15 -6.55
CA GLU A 254 28.86 8.64 -6.59
C GLU A 254 29.80 7.73 -7.40
N ASP A 255 29.25 6.79 -8.18
CA ASP A 255 30.01 5.83 -9.01
C ASP A 255 29.82 6.15 -10.51
N PRO A 256 30.72 6.97 -11.10
CA PRO A 256 30.68 7.32 -12.51
C PRO A 256 30.86 6.13 -13.46
N GLU A 257 31.57 5.07 -13.02
CA GLU A 257 31.81 3.89 -13.86
C GLU A 257 30.51 3.11 -14.06
N LEU A 258 29.76 2.87 -12.97
CA LEU A 258 28.45 2.21 -13.03
C LEU A 258 27.43 2.99 -13.87
N LEU A 259 27.44 4.32 -13.76
CA LEU A 259 26.58 5.19 -14.58
C LEU A 259 26.90 5.06 -16.08
N MET A 260 28.17 4.98 -16.42
CA MET A 260 28.63 4.80 -17.79
C MET A 260 28.24 3.43 -18.34
N GLU A 261 28.49 2.34 -17.59
CA GLU A 261 28.11 0.97 -17.98
C GLU A 261 26.61 0.81 -18.24
N VAL A 262 25.77 1.52 -17.46
CA VAL A 262 24.31 1.49 -17.63
C VAL A 262 23.87 2.34 -18.83
N LEU A 263 24.56 3.44 -19.12
CA LEU A 263 24.29 4.24 -20.32
C LEU A 263 24.70 3.49 -21.59
N GLU A 264 25.88 2.84 -21.59
CA GLU A 264 26.35 1.99 -22.70
C GLU A 264 25.40 0.81 -22.95
N ALA A 265 24.98 0.11 -21.90
CA ALA A 265 24.01 -0.99 -22.04
C ALA A 265 22.65 -0.50 -22.58
N ARG A 266 22.25 0.74 -22.30
CA ARG A 266 21.03 1.34 -22.87
C ARG A 266 21.20 1.72 -24.33
N GLU A 267 22.32 2.32 -24.70
CA GLU A 267 22.66 2.65 -26.09
C GLU A 267 22.63 1.37 -26.95
N GLN A 268 23.21 0.28 -26.46
CA GLN A 268 23.17 -1.02 -27.14
C GLN A 268 21.75 -1.59 -27.31
N ILE A 269 20.87 -1.40 -26.31
CA ILE A 269 19.45 -1.81 -26.42
C ILE A 269 18.71 -0.96 -27.46
N GLU A 270 19.01 0.35 -27.54
CA GLU A 270 18.40 1.25 -28.54
C GLU A 270 18.91 0.98 -29.97
N GLU A 271 20.17 0.56 -30.12
CA GLU A 271 20.77 0.19 -31.40
C GLU A 271 20.41 -1.24 -31.87
N ALA A 272 19.72 -2.02 -31.04
CA ALA A 272 19.38 -3.41 -31.33
C ALA A 272 18.33 -3.54 -32.45
N GLU A 273 18.76 -3.93 -33.65
CA GLU A 273 17.85 -4.15 -34.79
C GLU A 273 17.26 -5.58 -34.82
N ARG A 274 17.83 -6.54 -34.08
CA ARG A 274 17.45 -7.95 -34.10
C ARG A 274 17.08 -8.47 -32.71
N GLU A 275 16.04 -9.30 -32.64
CA GLU A 275 15.57 -9.94 -31.40
C GLU A 275 16.64 -10.79 -30.70
N VAL A 276 17.59 -11.35 -31.45
CA VAL A 276 18.71 -12.14 -30.92
C VAL A 276 19.67 -11.28 -30.08
N ASP A 277 19.91 -10.04 -30.49
CA ASP A 277 20.83 -9.14 -29.79
C ASP A 277 20.21 -8.68 -28.44
N LEU A 278 18.88 -8.50 -28.42
CA LEU A 278 18.11 -8.23 -27.18
C LEU A 278 18.16 -9.40 -26.18
N LEU A 279 18.26 -10.64 -26.65
CA LEU A 279 18.34 -11.82 -25.77
C LEU A 279 19.69 -11.91 -25.06
N GLU A 280 20.80 -11.59 -25.76
CA GLU A 280 22.14 -11.55 -25.17
C GLU A 280 22.22 -10.45 -24.10
N MET A 281 21.76 -9.24 -24.41
CA MET A 281 21.71 -8.13 -23.45
C MET A 281 20.82 -8.43 -22.24
N LYS A 282 19.67 -9.08 -22.46
CA LYS A 282 18.82 -9.53 -21.35
C LYS A 282 19.56 -10.52 -20.45
N HIS A 283 20.32 -11.45 -21.02
CA HIS A 283 21.07 -12.42 -20.23
C HIS A 283 22.18 -11.76 -19.40
N GLU A 284 22.87 -10.77 -19.97
CA GLU A 284 23.87 -9.98 -19.25
C GLU A 284 23.23 -9.16 -18.13
N ASN A 285 22.08 -8.53 -18.38
CA ASN A 285 21.36 -7.78 -17.34
C ASN A 285 20.83 -8.70 -16.22
N ASP A 286 20.28 -9.87 -16.58
CA ASP A 286 19.88 -10.89 -15.62
C ASP A 286 21.07 -11.38 -14.79
N GLN A 287 22.28 -11.44 -15.38
CA GLN A 287 23.50 -11.76 -14.66
C GLN A 287 23.90 -10.64 -13.68
N ARG A 288 23.86 -9.37 -14.10
CA ARG A 288 24.13 -8.21 -13.22
C ARG A 288 23.18 -8.18 -12.02
N ILE A 289 21.90 -8.48 -12.24
CA ILE A 289 20.91 -8.60 -11.16
C ILE A 289 21.29 -9.71 -10.19
N ARG A 290 21.65 -10.90 -10.69
CA ARG A 290 22.08 -12.03 -9.83
C ARG A 290 23.34 -11.71 -9.02
N ASP A 291 24.29 -10.99 -9.60
CA ASP A 291 25.51 -10.59 -8.91
C ASP A 291 25.18 -9.61 -7.77
N SER A 292 24.30 -8.63 -8.02
CA SER A 292 23.79 -7.73 -6.98
C SER A 292 22.98 -8.46 -5.89
N GLU A 293 22.17 -9.46 -6.24
CA GLU A 293 21.46 -10.29 -5.23
C GLU A 293 22.44 -11.02 -4.30
N ALA A 294 23.55 -11.54 -4.83
CA ALA A 294 24.56 -12.23 -4.04
C ALA A 294 25.32 -11.28 -3.09
N VAL A 295 25.51 -10.02 -3.47
CA VAL A 295 26.06 -8.98 -2.60
C VAL A 295 25.06 -8.63 -1.50
N LEU A 296 23.80 -8.36 -1.87
CA LEU A 296 22.72 -8.06 -0.91
C LEU A 296 22.53 -9.18 0.11
N GLU A 297 22.67 -10.44 -0.29
CA GLU A 297 22.60 -11.58 0.64
C GLU A 297 23.64 -11.49 1.76
N LYS A 298 24.91 -11.25 1.41
CA LYS A 298 25.98 -11.13 2.42
C LYS A 298 25.76 -9.91 3.30
N VAL A 299 25.42 -8.79 2.69
CA VAL A 299 25.24 -7.51 3.39
C VAL A 299 24.07 -7.57 4.38
N PHE A 300 22.93 -8.17 4.01
CA PHE A 300 21.82 -8.37 4.93
C PHE A 300 22.10 -9.44 6.00
N GLN A 301 22.98 -10.41 5.75
CA GLN A 301 23.44 -11.36 6.77
C GLN A 301 24.39 -10.72 7.79
N GLU A 302 25.26 -9.81 7.34
CA GLU A 302 26.20 -9.05 8.18
C GLU A 302 25.55 -7.84 8.86
N GLU A 303 24.28 -7.55 8.54
CA GLU A 303 23.51 -6.40 9.01
C GLU A 303 24.14 -5.02 8.70
N ASP A 304 24.93 -4.92 7.61
CA ASP A 304 25.51 -3.65 7.17
C ASP A 304 24.49 -2.84 6.34
N ILE A 305 23.88 -1.85 6.99
CA ILE A 305 22.78 -1.07 6.43
C ILE A 305 23.23 -0.06 5.37
N GLU A 306 24.43 0.51 5.49
CA GLU A 306 24.95 1.50 4.55
C GLU A 306 25.32 0.85 3.22
N LEU A 307 25.99 -0.31 3.27
CA LEU A 307 26.24 -1.12 2.08
C LEU A 307 24.95 -1.67 1.47
N ALA A 308 23.94 -2.01 2.29
CA ALA A 308 22.66 -2.47 1.77
C ALA A 308 21.97 -1.38 0.97
N LYS A 309 22.04 -0.13 1.46
CA LYS A 309 21.49 1.04 0.77
C LYS A 309 22.20 1.29 -0.56
N SER A 310 23.53 1.32 -0.58
CA SER A 310 24.29 1.59 -1.81
C SER A 310 24.05 0.51 -2.88
N GLU A 311 24.02 -0.76 -2.48
CA GLU A 311 23.75 -1.88 -3.40
C GLU A 311 22.29 -1.87 -3.88
N THR A 312 21.33 -1.49 -3.03
CA THR A 312 19.93 -1.33 -3.45
C THR A 312 19.77 -0.22 -4.48
N ILE A 313 20.52 0.89 -4.34
CA ILE A 313 20.54 1.96 -5.34
C ILE A 313 21.19 1.46 -6.64
N ARG A 314 22.31 0.73 -6.57
CA ARG A 314 22.94 0.09 -7.74
C ARG A 314 21.96 -0.81 -8.47
N LEU A 315 21.26 -1.69 -7.75
CA LEU A 315 20.22 -2.56 -8.30
C LEU A 315 19.05 -1.76 -8.89
N SER A 316 18.68 -0.62 -8.29
CA SER A 316 17.67 0.28 -8.84
C SER A 316 18.08 0.85 -10.19
N ILE A 317 19.34 1.22 -10.37
CA ILE A 317 19.87 1.71 -11.65
C ILE A 317 19.82 0.60 -12.72
N ILE A 318 20.26 -0.62 -12.36
CA ILE A 318 20.25 -1.80 -13.25
C ILE A 318 18.82 -2.15 -13.68
N ASN A 319 17.86 -2.04 -12.75
CA ASN A 319 16.45 -2.37 -13.01
C ASN A 319 15.65 -1.20 -13.61
N SER A 320 16.21 0.02 -13.59
CA SER A 320 15.58 1.21 -14.15
C SER A 320 15.91 1.33 -15.65
N PRO A 321 14.94 1.15 -16.55
CA PRO A 321 15.01 1.80 -17.84
C PRO A 321 14.80 3.29 -17.59
N ARG A 322 15.86 4.13 -17.48
CA ARG A 322 15.61 5.58 -17.54
C ARG A 322 14.97 5.84 -18.90
N ARG A 323 13.75 6.35 -18.83
CA ARG A 323 13.04 7.07 -19.87
C ARG A 323 13.97 8.14 -20.47
N ALA A 324 14.76 7.77 -21.46
CA ALA A 324 15.56 8.67 -22.29
C ALA A 324 15.32 8.40 -23.78
N SER A 325 14.10 7.99 -24.13
CA SER A 325 13.62 7.97 -25.52
C SER A 325 12.29 8.71 -25.62
N SER A 326 12.34 10.03 -25.48
CA SER A 326 11.30 10.92 -26.03
C SER A 326 11.87 11.93 -27.03
N SER A 327 13.12 11.77 -27.47
CA SER A 327 13.76 12.64 -28.47
C SER A 327 14.50 11.91 -29.58
N LEU A 328 14.46 10.57 -29.61
CA LEU A 328 14.93 9.79 -30.74
C LEU A 328 13.79 8.89 -31.22
N LEU A 329 13.09 9.41 -32.22
CA LEU A 329 12.27 8.59 -33.10
C LEU A 329 13.18 7.53 -33.74
N PRO A 330 12.84 6.22 -33.67
CA PRO A 330 13.44 5.25 -34.55
C PRO A 330 13.12 5.70 -35.99
N SER A 331 14.17 5.89 -36.80
CA SER A 331 14.02 6.20 -38.24
C SER A 331 13.51 4.99 -39.05
N THR A 332 13.05 3.94 -38.38
CA THR A 332 12.28 2.83 -38.93
C THR A 332 10.85 2.92 -38.41
N MET A 333 10.10 3.89 -38.95
CA MET A 333 8.64 3.91 -38.84
C MET A 333 8.08 2.59 -39.40
N THR A 334 7.77 1.63 -38.51
CA THR A 334 6.71 0.69 -38.82
C THR A 334 5.43 1.50 -38.73
N THR A 335 4.95 1.92 -39.89
CA THR A 335 3.75 2.74 -40.05
C THR A 335 2.58 1.93 -39.50
N THR A 336 2.25 2.12 -38.21
CA THR A 336 1.03 1.53 -37.65
C THR A 336 -0.11 2.35 -38.24
N SER A 337 -0.62 1.91 -39.38
CA SER A 337 -1.75 2.56 -40.03
C SER A 337 -2.96 2.41 -39.12
N PHE A 338 -3.39 3.49 -38.45
CA PHE A 338 -4.66 3.52 -37.72
C PHE A 338 -5.78 3.32 -38.75
N GLN A 339 -6.42 2.15 -38.72
CA GLN A 339 -7.52 1.82 -39.62
C GLN A 339 -8.84 2.11 -38.91
N SER A 340 -9.69 2.90 -39.56
CA SER A 340 -11.08 3.07 -39.11
C SER A 340 -11.82 1.74 -39.27
N ALA A 341 -12.52 1.31 -38.22
CA ALA A 341 -13.31 0.07 -38.25
C ALA A 341 -14.65 0.25 -38.99
N GLU A 342 -15.02 1.48 -39.34
CA GLU A 342 -16.24 1.83 -40.07
C GLU A 342 -15.89 2.71 -41.29
N ALA A 343 -16.70 2.67 -42.35
CA ALA A 343 -16.49 3.51 -43.53
C ALA A 343 -16.86 4.97 -43.22
N VAL A 344 -15.91 5.76 -42.71
CA VAL A 344 -16.11 7.19 -42.45
C VAL A 344 -15.88 7.96 -43.75
N ALA A 345 -16.96 8.37 -44.39
CA ALA A 345 -16.93 9.27 -45.53
C ALA A 345 -17.24 10.70 -45.06
N ASP A 346 -16.31 11.63 -45.22
CA ASP A 346 -16.67 13.01 -45.53
C ASP A 346 -15.60 13.73 -46.37
N LYS A 347 -16.06 14.75 -47.10
CA LYS A 347 -15.33 15.49 -48.14
C LYS A 347 -14.05 16.15 -47.61
N ASP A 348 -13.08 16.29 -48.51
CA ASP A 348 -11.81 17.01 -48.35
C ASP A 348 -10.69 16.30 -47.55
N GLY A 349 -10.83 15.00 -47.26
CA GLY A 349 -9.76 14.20 -46.64
C GLY A 349 -9.56 14.43 -45.13
N LEU A 350 -10.55 15.06 -44.48
CA LEU A 350 -10.64 15.29 -43.04
C LEU A 350 -11.67 14.32 -42.44
N MET A 351 -11.36 13.68 -41.31
CA MET A 351 -12.33 12.87 -40.56
C MET A 351 -12.93 13.70 -39.43
N HIS A 352 -14.19 14.13 -39.58
CA HIS A 352 -14.88 15.02 -38.63
C HIS A 352 -14.07 16.30 -38.28
N GLY A 353 -13.41 16.91 -39.27
CA GLY A 353 -12.60 18.11 -39.07
C GLY A 353 -11.20 17.89 -38.47
N VAL A 354 -10.80 16.63 -38.27
CA VAL A 354 -9.44 16.23 -37.82
C VAL A 354 -8.65 15.68 -39.02
N SER A 355 -7.41 16.14 -39.20
CA SER A 355 -6.53 15.62 -40.25
C SER A 355 -5.94 14.26 -39.90
N ALA A 356 -5.51 13.50 -40.91
CA ALA A 356 -4.89 12.18 -40.69
C ALA A 356 -3.65 12.26 -39.78
N GLN A 357 -2.86 13.34 -39.88
CA GLN A 357 -1.70 13.57 -39.01
C GLN A 357 -2.12 13.86 -37.56
N GLU A 358 -3.14 14.69 -37.35
CA GLU A 358 -3.65 14.98 -36.00
C GLU A 358 -4.30 13.75 -35.36
N LEU A 359 -4.96 12.91 -36.17
CA LEU A 359 -5.53 11.65 -35.73
C LEU A 359 -4.45 10.64 -35.35
N GLN A 360 -3.36 10.58 -36.12
CA GLN A 360 -2.23 9.73 -35.81
C GLN A 360 -1.56 10.18 -34.49
N ILE A 361 -1.31 11.48 -34.32
CA ILE A 361 -0.77 12.04 -33.08
C ILE A 361 -1.73 11.75 -31.90
N LEU A 362 -3.04 11.93 -32.09
CA LEU A 362 -4.05 11.64 -31.09
C LEU A 362 -4.05 10.15 -30.71
N GLY A 363 -3.97 9.25 -31.69
CA GLY A 363 -3.96 7.79 -31.49
C GLY A 363 -2.69 7.29 -30.80
N GLU A 364 -1.52 7.76 -31.23
CA GLU A 364 -0.23 7.41 -30.63
C GLU A 364 -0.17 7.86 -29.16
N GLN A 365 -0.54 9.11 -28.89
CA GLN A 365 -0.61 9.60 -27.52
C GLN A 365 -1.67 8.84 -26.72
N CYS A 366 -2.82 8.51 -27.34
CA CYS A 366 -3.89 7.72 -26.73
C CYS A 366 -3.40 6.39 -26.16
N ILE A 367 -2.58 5.69 -26.94
CA ILE A 367 -2.00 4.40 -26.58
C ILE A 367 -0.85 4.56 -25.59
N GLU A 368 -0.03 5.60 -25.72
CA GLU A 368 1.07 5.86 -24.81
C GLU A 368 0.58 6.12 -23.37
N ALA A 369 -0.41 6.99 -23.19
CA ALA A 369 -0.89 7.29 -21.84
C ALA A 369 -1.88 6.22 -21.31
N LYS A 370 -2.43 5.35 -22.17
CA LYS A 370 -3.04 4.08 -21.74
C LYS A 370 -2.05 3.20 -20.97
N GLY A 371 -0.80 3.08 -21.46
CA GLY A 371 0.28 2.40 -20.74
C GLY A 371 0.65 3.02 -19.38
N LYS A 372 0.06 4.19 -19.08
CA LYS A 372 0.25 4.94 -17.83
C LYS A 372 -1.09 5.13 -17.05
N ALA A 373 -2.23 4.63 -17.56
CA ALA A 373 -3.61 4.82 -17.06
C ALA A 373 -4.27 6.22 -17.25
N TYR A 374 -4.32 6.75 -18.49
CA TYR A 374 -4.86 8.09 -18.82
C TYR A 374 -5.79 8.16 -20.09
N SER A 375 -6.58 9.24 -20.27
CA SER A 375 -7.46 9.59 -21.42
C SER A 375 -7.28 11.06 -21.89
N PHE A 376 -7.80 11.44 -23.07
CA PHE A 376 -7.26 12.56 -23.89
C PHE A 376 -8.27 13.57 -24.41
N ILE A 377 -7.84 14.84 -24.51
CA ILE A 377 -8.58 15.97 -25.09
C ILE A 377 -7.66 16.83 -25.96
N SER A 378 -8.07 17.14 -27.19
CA SER A 378 -7.33 18.03 -28.10
C SER A 378 -8.07 19.36 -28.33
N PRO A 379 -7.58 20.50 -27.83
CA PRO A 379 -8.15 21.82 -28.05
C PRO A 379 -7.72 22.46 -29.40
N ALA A 380 -8.64 23.20 -30.03
CA ALA A 380 -8.40 23.97 -31.24
C ALA A 380 -7.77 25.35 -30.93
N PRO A 381 -6.93 25.92 -31.83
CA PRO A 381 -6.42 27.27 -31.66
C PRO A 381 -7.44 28.30 -32.16
N ASN A 382 -7.90 29.23 -31.29
CA ASN A 382 -8.03 30.64 -31.68
C ASN A 382 -8.27 31.66 -30.55
N THR A 383 -7.42 32.71 -30.60
CA THR A 383 -7.65 34.14 -30.34
C THR A 383 -8.29 34.61 -29.03
N ARG A 384 -7.56 34.48 -27.92
CA ARG A 384 -7.23 35.60 -27.00
C ARG A 384 -6.21 35.13 -25.96
N SER A 385 -5.13 35.89 -25.83
CA SER A 385 -3.95 35.64 -24.99
C SER A 385 -2.92 34.69 -25.61
N SER A 386 -1.87 35.31 -26.14
CA SER A 386 -0.67 34.72 -26.72
C SER A 386 0.28 34.29 -25.60
N THR A 387 0.64 33.00 -25.55
CA THR A 387 1.97 32.52 -25.10
C THR A 387 2.29 31.05 -25.41
N TYR A 388 1.38 30.22 -25.93
CA TYR A 388 1.67 28.78 -26.13
C TYR A 388 1.57 28.35 -27.61
N PRO A 389 2.54 27.57 -28.14
CA PRO A 389 2.53 27.11 -29.52
C PRO A 389 1.49 26.01 -29.77
N LEU A 390 1.06 25.90 -31.03
CA LEU A 390 0.34 24.84 -31.76
C LEU A 390 -0.14 23.58 -30.97
N SER A 391 -1.44 23.27 -31.09
CA SER A 391 -2.12 22.00 -30.72
C SER A 391 -1.70 21.38 -29.37
N HIS A 392 -2.24 21.91 -28.28
CA HIS A 392 -1.87 21.48 -26.93
C HIS A 392 -2.72 20.30 -26.44
N ILE A 393 -2.25 19.06 -26.56
CA ILE A 393 -3.00 17.87 -26.10
C ILE A 393 -3.01 17.80 -24.57
N LEU A 394 -4.19 17.56 -23.99
CA LEU A 394 -4.40 17.45 -22.55
C LEU A 394 -4.76 16.02 -22.18
N THR A 395 -4.06 15.50 -21.17
CA THR A 395 -4.25 14.15 -20.65
C THR A 395 -4.87 14.19 -19.25
N GLY A 396 -5.58 13.12 -18.87
CA GLY A 396 -6.13 12.95 -17.53
C GLY A 396 -6.07 11.49 -17.10
N ALA A 397 -5.94 11.22 -15.81
CA ALA A 397 -5.78 9.86 -15.27
C ALA A 397 -7.06 9.36 -14.59
N ASN A 398 -7.23 8.04 -14.47
CA ASN A 398 -8.20 7.53 -13.50
C ASN A 398 -7.70 7.84 -12.08
N VAL A 399 -8.50 8.57 -11.30
CA VAL A 399 -8.22 8.90 -9.90
C VAL A 399 -9.21 8.17 -9.00
N GLU A 400 -8.70 7.19 -8.26
CA GLU A 400 -9.45 6.44 -7.27
C GLU A 400 -9.01 6.90 -5.87
N ASN A 401 -9.93 7.49 -5.11
CA ASN A 401 -9.70 7.98 -3.76
C ASN A 401 -10.92 7.67 -2.90
N ALA A 402 -10.69 7.12 -1.69
CA ALA A 402 -11.72 6.72 -0.72
C ALA A 402 -12.65 7.88 -0.30
N SER A 403 -12.22 9.13 -0.47
CA SER A 403 -13.02 10.32 -0.15
C SER A 403 -14.06 10.71 -1.21
N TYR A 404 -14.02 10.12 -2.41
CA TYR A 404 -15.03 10.35 -3.44
C TYR A 404 -15.94 9.12 -3.60
N PRO A 405 -17.27 9.27 -3.58
CA PRO A 405 -18.20 8.13 -3.66
C PRO A 405 -18.16 7.39 -5.01
N VAL A 406 -17.51 7.97 -6.03
CA VAL A 406 -17.29 7.38 -7.35
C VAL A 406 -15.89 7.78 -7.82
N GLY A 407 -15.10 6.83 -8.32
CA GLY A 407 -13.80 7.11 -8.94
C GLY A 407 -13.93 8.17 -10.05
N THR A 408 -12.95 9.06 -10.17
CA THR A 408 -12.95 10.08 -11.22
C THR A 408 -12.22 9.51 -12.43
N CYS A 409 -12.96 9.19 -13.49
CA CYS A 409 -12.35 8.68 -14.71
C CYS A 409 -11.49 9.74 -15.40
N ALA A 410 -10.54 9.24 -16.18
CA ALA A 410 -9.58 10.02 -16.92
C ALA A 410 -10.18 11.15 -17.76
N GLU A 411 -11.38 10.97 -18.34
CA GLU A 411 -11.98 11.97 -19.23
C GLU A 411 -12.39 13.21 -18.43
N ARG A 412 -12.87 13.00 -17.21
CA ARG A 412 -13.23 14.08 -16.29
C ARG A 412 -12.00 14.80 -15.76
N VAL A 413 -10.90 14.08 -15.53
CA VAL A 413 -9.63 14.70 -15.12
C VAL A 413 -9.07 15.56 -16.25
N ALA A 414 -9.01 15.02 -17.48
CA ALA A 414 -8.53 15.76 -18.64
C ALA A 414 -9.38 17.02 -18.89
N MET A 415 -10.71 16.88 -18.81
CA MET A 415 -11.64 17.98 -18.99
C MET A 415 -11.55 19.00 -17.86
N GLY A 416 -11.41 18.56 -16.61
CA GLY A 416 -11.19 19.43 -15.46
C GLY A 416 -9.93 20.27 -15.62
N THR A 417 -8.81 19.66 -16.03
CA THR A 417 -7.56 20.37 -16.37
C THR A 417 -7.79 21.38 -17.48
N ALA A 418 -8.49 21.01 -18.55
CA ALA A 418 -8.78 21.92 -19.66
C ALA A 418 -9.60 23.15 -19.21
N VAL A 419 -10.64 22.91 -18.41
CA VAL A 419 -11.50 23.98 -17.89
C VAL A 419 -10.71 24.89 -16.93
N HIS A 420 -9.84 24.32 -16.10
CA HIS A 420 -8.94 25.06 -15.22
C HIS A 420 -7.98 25.96 -16.01
N LEU A 421 -7.43 25.45 -17.11
CA LEU A 421 -6.59 26.20 -18.05
C LEU A 421 -7.36 27.26 -18.87
N GLY A 422 -8.67 27.38 -18.67
CA GLY A 422 -9.50 28.41 -19.30
C GLY A 422 -10.20 27.98 -20.58
N HIS A 423 -10.06 26.73 -21.03
CA HIS A 423 -10.77 26.22 -22.19
C HIS A 423 -12.28 26.12 -21.90
N ARG A 424 -13.11 26.37 -22.93
CA ARG A 424 -14.58 26.41 -22.82
C ARG A 424 -15.22 25.68 -24.00
N ILE A 425 -16.55 25.61 -24.01
CA ILE A 425 -17.29 25.03 -25.14
C ILE A 425 -16.89 25.69 -26.46
N GLY A 426 -16.64 24.87 -27.49
CA GLY A 426 -16.09 25.29 -28.78
C GLY A 426 -14.56 25.38 -28.83
N SER A 427 -13.85 25.26 -27.70
CA SER A 427 -12.38 25.18 -27.68
C SER A 427 -11.84 23.78 -28.00
N PHE A 428 -12.70 22.76 -28.10
CA PHE A 428 -12.29 21.36 -28.21
C PHE A 428 -12.52 20.83 -29.63
N LYS A 429 -11.46 20.32 -30.25
CA LYS A 429 -11.49 19.78 -31.61
C LYS A 429 -11.93 18.33 -31.63
N ALA A 430 -11.39 17.53 -30.70
CA ALA A 430 -11.68 16.10 -30.59
C ALA A 430 -11.38 15.57 -29.19
N ILE A 431 -11.99 14.45 -28.84
CA ILE A 431 -11.71 13.67 -27.64
C ILE A 431 -11.19 12.30 -28.06
N GLY A 432 -10.15 11.82 -27.38
CA GLY A 432 -9.58 10.49 -27.60
C GLY A 432 -9.72 9.64 -26.34
N VAL A 433 -10.26 8.44 -26.50
CA VAL A 433 -10.44 7.46 -25.42
C VAL A 433 -9.85 6.14 -25.88
N SER A 434 -8.99 5.53 -25.08
CA SER A 434 -8.37 4.25 -25.38
C SER A 434 -8.67 3.23 -24.30
N THR A 435 -8.81 1.96 -24.71
CA THR A 435 -9.14 0.85 -23.78
C THR A 435 -8.26 -0.38 -24.00
N ASP A 436 -8.22 -1.25 -23.00
CA ASP A 436 -7.49 -2.54 -23.02
C ASP A 436 -8.30 -3.72 -23.56
N ILE A 437 -9.54 -3.48 -23.96
CA ILE A 437 -10.40 -4.53 -24.51
C ILE A 437 -10.27 -4.56 -26.05
N ASP A 438 -10.56 -5.73 -26.63
CA ASP A 438 -10.53 -5.92 -28.09
C ASP A 438 -11.70 -5.17 -28.78
N GLU A 439 -12.80 -4.95 -28.04
CA GLU A 439 -13.94 -4.13 -28.43
C GLU A 439 -13.68 -2.62 -28.23
N PHE A 440 -14.62 -1.78 -28.65
CA PHE A 440 -14.57 -0.33 -28.40
C PHE A 440 -15.35 0.02 -27.16
N ALA A 441 -14.78 0.84 -26.27
CA ALA A 441 -15.49 1.38 -25.13
C ALA A 441 -15.67 2.89 -25.25
N SER A 442 -16.92 3.33 -25.11
CA SER A 442 -17.28 4.73 -24.92
C SER A 442 -16.97 5.20 -23.49
N PRO A 443 -16.83 6.52 -23.25
CA PRO A 443 -16.84 7.08 -21.91
C PRO A 443 -18.03 6.58 -21.09
N CYS A 444 -17.86 6.41 -19.78
CA CYS A 444 -18.96 6.00 -18.91
C CYS A 444 -20.08 7.06 -18.87
N GLY A 445 -21.30 6.68 -18.45
CA GLY A 445 -22.45 7.60 -18.43
C GLY A 445 -22.20 8.91 -17.67
N MET A 446 -21.47 8.85 -16.56
CA MET A 446 -21.07 10.03 -15.79
C MET A 446 -20.08 10.92 -16.56
N CYS A 447 -19.10 10.33 -17.24
CA CYS A 447 -18.18 11.08 -18.09
C CYS A 447 -18.92 11.74 -19.24
N ARG A 448 -19.83 11.03 -19.91
CA ARG A 448 -20.63 11.61 -21.00
C ARG A 448 -21.42 12.83 -20.53
N GLN A 449 -22.08 12.73 -19.37
CA GLN A 449 -22.85 13.83 -18.81
C GLN A 449 -21.96 15.01 -18.39
N PHE A 450 -20.79 14.74 -17.82
CA PHE A 450 -19.83 15.78 -17.45
C PHE A 450 -19.20 16.46 -18.68
N LEU A 451 -18.76 15.67 -19.67
CA LEU A 451 -18.22 16.18 -20.92
C LEU A 451 -19.23 17.06 -21.66
N ARG A 452 -20.52 16.70 -21.62
CA ARG A 452 -21.59 17.50 -22.23
C ARG A 452 -21.65 18.95 -21.73
N GLU A 453 -21.26 19.20 -20.48
CA GLU A 453 -21.22 20.57 -19.92
C GLU A 453 -20.25 21.48 -20.68
N PHE A 454 -19.21 20.88 -21.30
CA PHE A 454 -18.09 21.60 -21.90
C PHE A 454 -17.90 21.30 -23.40
N LEU A 455 -18.58 20.30 -23.96
CA LEU A 455 -18.50 19.91 -25.37
C LEU A 455 -19.76 20.27 -26.15
N ALA A 456 -19.56 20.60 -27.43
CA ALA A 456 -20.66 20.73 -28.39
C ALA A 456 -21.17 19.34 -28.78
N LEU A 457 -22.43 19.24 -29.23
CA LEU A 457 -23.02 17.96 -29.62
C LEU A 457 -22.28 17.33 -30.80
N GLU A 458 -21.69 18.16 -31.65
CA GLU A 458 -20.96 17.79 -32.85
C GLU A 458 -19.51 17.40 -32.58
N THR A 459 -19.00 17.58 -31.35
CA THR A 459 -17.60 17.26 -31.02
C THR A 459 -17.35 15.76 -31.20
N PRO A 460 -16.37 15.36 -32.02
CA PRO A 460 -16.06 13.94 -32.26
C PRO A 460 -15.31 13.31 -31.09
N ILE A 461 -15.72 12.09 -30.75
CA ILE A 461 -15.10 11.23 -29.73
C ILE A 461 -14.55 9.98 -30.43
N PHE A 462 -13.24 9.89 -30.49
CA PHE A 462 -12.48 8.77 -31.05
C PHE A 462 -12.25 7.73 -29.95
N MET A 463 -12.76 6.51 -30.17
CA MET A 463 -12.63 5.39 -29.25
C MET A 463 -11.68 4.35 -29.86
N PHE A 464 -10.51 4.18 -29.26
CA PHE A 464 -9.46 3.27 -29.67
C PHE A 464 -9.54 1.95 -28.88
N ASN A 465 -9.46 0.82 -29.58
CA ASN A 465 -9.38 -0.50 -28.97
C ASN A 465 -7.92 -0.92 -28.70
N ARG A 466 -7.73 -2.13 -28.15
CA ARG A 466 -6.39 -2.69 -27.87
C ARG A 466 -5.48 -2.79 -29.10
N GLU A 467 -6.05 -3.02 -30.29
CA GLU A 467 -5.31 -3.17 -31.55
C GLU A 467 -4.99 -1.83 -32.24
N GLY A 468 -5.38 -0.69 -31.64
CA GLY A 468 -5.21 0.62 -32.26
C GLY A 468 -6.21 0.91 -33.40
N LYS A 469 -7.25 0.08 -33.57
CA LYS A 469 -8.40 0.43 -34.42
C LYS A 469 -9.25 1.46 -33.68
N PHE A 470 -10.00 2.27 -34.41
CA PHE A 470 -10.89 3.26 -33.81
C PHE A 470 -12.27 3.31 -34.45
N ILE A 471 -13.26 3.70 -33.65
CA ILE A 471 -14.57 4.16 -34.09
C ILE A 471 -14.79 5.61 -33.63
N VAL A 472 -15.62 6.35 -34.36
CA VAL A 472 -15.96 7.74 -34.04
C VAL A 472 -17.45 7.86 -33.80
N ARG A 473 -17.80 8.55 -32.72
CA ARG A 473 -19.17 9.02 -32.48
C ARG A 473 -19.11 10.47 -32.03
N THR A 474 -20.14 11.24 -32.32
CA THR A 474 -20.28 12.59 -31.79
C THR A 474 -20.78 12.56 -30.35
N MET A 475 -20.55 13.63 -29.59
CA MET A 475 -21.08 13.76 -28.22
C MET A 475 -22.61 13.60 -28.17
N GLY A 476 -23.32 14.11 -29.18
CA GLY A 476 -24.77 13.96 -29.31
C GLY A 476 -25.21 12.51 -29.59
N GLU A 477 -24.45 11.74 -30.37
CA GLU A 477 -24.73 10.33 -30.61
C GLU A 477 -24.50 9.46 -29.36
N LEU A 478 -23.50 9.80 -28.55
CA LEU A 478 -23.19 9.07 -27.32
C LEU A 478 -24.15 9.41 -26.16
N LEU A 479 -24.82 10.56 -26.22
CA LEU A 479 -25.77 11.01 -25.20
C LEU A 479 -26.92 11.84 -25.83
N PRO A 480 -27.89 11.19 -26.51
CA PRO A 480 -28.91 11.87 -27.34
C PRO A 480 -29.94 12.68 -26.57
N LEU A 481 -30.11 12.43 -25.27
CA LEU A 481 -31.05 13.16 -24.38
C LEU A 481 -30.27 13.84 -23.25
N SER A 482 -29.15 14.46 -23.58
CA SER A 482 -28.25 15.05 -22.61
C SER A 482 -28.78 16.38 -22.04
N PHE A 483 -28.65 16.57 -20.72
CA PHE A 483 -28.87 17.87 -20.10
C PHE A 483 -27.61 18.71 -20.31
N GLY A 484 -27.70 19.79 -21.10
CA GLY A 484 -26.57 20.67 -21.41
C GLY A 484 -26.74 22.10 -20.90
N PRO A 485 -25.75 22.97 -21.13
CA PRO A 485 -25.84 24.38 -20.77
C PRO A 485 -27.05 25.12 -21.39
N ASP A 486 -27.58 24.60 -22.49
CA ASP A 486 -28.76 25.09 -23.21
C ASP A 486 -30.08 24.91 -22.44
N VAL A 487 -30.15 24.00 -21.47
CA VAL A 487 -31.33 23.85 -20.60
C VAL A 487 -31.25 24.69 -19.33
N LEU A 488 -30.12 25.36 -19.07
CA LEU A 488 -29.94 26.22 -17.91
C LEU A 488 -30.47 27.64 -18.18
N PRO A 489 -31.04 28.32 -17.17
CA PRO A 489 -31.47 29.71 -17.30
C PRO A 489 -30.28 30.62 -17.67
N PRO A 490 -30.52 31.79 -18.29
CA PRO A 490 -29.49 32.79 -18.54
C PRO A 490 -28.71 33.13 -17.26
N ARG A 491 -27.38 33.34 -17.40
CA ARG A 491 -26.49 33.64 -16.25
C ARG A 491 -26.94 34.83 -15.40
N GLU A 492 -27.57 35.82 -16.01
CA GLU A 492 -28.09 37.01 -15.34
C GLU A 492 -29.25 36.67 -14.40
N GLU A 493 -30.08 35.70 -14.78
CA GLU A 493 -31.21 35.23 -13.99
C GLU A 493 -30.73 34.35 -12.83
N MET A 494 -29.77 33.45 -13.09
CA MET A 494 -29.13 32.65 -12.05
C MET A 494 -28.39 33.51 -11.00
N ARG A 495 -27.73 34.61 -11.43
CA ARG A 495 -27.07 35.56 -10.52
C ARG A 495 -28.06 36.28 -9.61
N LYS A 496 -29.20 36.73 -10.14
CA LYS A 496 -30.25 37.37 -9.33
C LYS A 496 -30.76 36.45 -8.24
N VAL A 497 -31.05 35.19 -8.57
CA VAL A 497 -31.46 34.17 -7.58
C VAL A 497 -30.38 33.97 -6.51
N GLN A 498 -29.11 33.94 -6.90
CA GLN A 498 -28.00 33.76 -5.98
C GLN A 498 -27.79 34.97 -5.04
N ASP A 499 -28.01 36.18 -5.54
CA ASP A 499 -27.94 37.42 -4.76
C ASP A 499 -29.17 37.55 -3.83
N GLU A 500 -30.36 37.12 -4.26
CA GLU A 500 -31.57 37.06 -3.44
C GLU A 500 -31.46 36.02 -2.31
N ASP A 501 -30.86 34.85 -2.57
CA ASP A 501 -30.64 33.83 -1.54
C ASP A 501 -29.54 34.22 -0.54
N LYS A 502 -28.51 34.93 -0.98
CA LYS A 502 -27.52 35.55 -0.08
C LYS A 502 -28.15 36.63 0.80
N ALA A 503 -29.10 37.41 0.27
CA ALA A 503 -29.83 38.41 1.05
C ALA A 503 -30.82 37.81 2.06
N LYS A 504 -31.21 36.53 1.91
CA LYS A 504 -32.04 35.80 2.88
C LYS A 504 -31.23 35.07 3.96
N THR A 505 -29.93 34.86 3.73
CA THR A 505 -29.02 34.15 4.65
C THR A 505 -28.04 35.08 5.39
N ALA A 506 -27.97 36.35 5.00
CA ALA A 506 -27.41 37.45 5.78
C ALA A 506 -28.50 38.11 6.63
#